data_AF-A0A359DGS3-F1
#
_entry.id   AF-A0A359DGS3-F1
#
_cell.length_a   1.000
_cell.length_b   1.000
_cell.length_c   1.000
_cell.angle_alpha   90.00
_cell.angle_beta   90.00
_cell.angle_gamma   90.00
#
_symmetry.space_group_name_H-M   'P 1'
#
loop_
_entity.id
_entity.type
_entity.pdbx_description
1 polymer ?
#
loop_
_entity_poly.entity_id
_entity_poly.type
_entity_poly.pdbx_seq_one_letter_code
_entity_poly.pdbx_strand_id
1 'polypeptide(L)' 'MPIFVTPFAQLDLIRQPEQQAEPLQAFDAADEYLLGHVHTQGLTPDARVLVLNDSFGAL' A
#
# COMPACT_ATOMS: atom_id res chain seq x y z
N MET A 1 8.23 10.61 -7.77
CA MET A 1 7.06 10.07 -7.08
C MET A 1 7.44 9.79 -5.63
N PRO A 2 6.52 9.89 -4.66
CA PRO A 2 6.80 9.49 -3.28
C PRO A 2 7.04 7.98 -3.23
N ILE A 3 8.08 7.57 -2.51
CA ILE A 3 8.38 6.15 -2.28
C ILE A 3 7.51 5.68 -1.11
N PHE A 4 6.77 4.61 -1.32
CA PHE A 4 5.97 3.98 -0.28
C PHE A 4 6.88 3.10 0.59
N VAL A 5 7.01 3.45 1.87
CA VAL A 5 7.89 2.73 2.81
C VAL A 5 7.04 2.14 3.92
N THR A 6 7.07 0.82 4.04
CA THR A 6 6.34 0.08 5.06
C THR A 6 7.29 -0.90 5.76
N PRO A 7 6.89 -1.50 6.90
CA PRO A 7 7.66 -2.58 7.51
C PRO A 7 7.88 -3.79 6.60
N PHE A 8 7.07 -3.95 5.55
CA PHE A 8 7.15 -5.09 4.63
C PHE A 8 8.07 -4.83 3.43
N ALA A 9 8.07 -3.61 2.89
CA ALA A 9 8.82 -3.28 1.68
C ALA A 9 8.99 -1.77 1.47
N GLN A 10 9.86 -1.44 0.51
CA GLN A 10 9.99 -0.11 -0.08
C GLN A 10 9.62 -0.21 -1.57
N LEU A 11 8.56 0.50 -1.98
CA LEU A 11 7.97 0.39 -3.31
C LEU A 11 7.81 1.77 -3.98
N ASP A 12 8.04 1.83 -5.29
CA ASP A 12 7.65 2.98 -6.11
C ASP A 12 6.33 2.64 -6.79
N LEU A 13 5.24 3.24 -6.30
CA LEU A 13 3.88 2.96 -6.74
C LEU A 13 3.38 4.07 -7.66
N ILE A 14 2.76 3.66 -8.78
CA ILE A 14 2.17 4.57 -9.75
C ILE A 14 0.67 4.31 -9.87
N ARG A 15 -0.12 5.38 -9.98
CA ARG A 15 -1.56 5.27 -10.30
C ARG A 15 -1.73 4.95 -11.78
N GLN A 16 -2.64 4.04 -12.08
CA GLN A 16 -3.04 3.71 -13.46
C GLN A 16 -4.53 4.03 -13.68
N PRO A 17 -4.91 4.63 -14.83
CA PRO A 17 -4.02 5.12 -15.89
C PRO A 17 -3.20 6.33 -15.44
N GLU A 18 -2.02 6.53 -16.04
CA GLU A 18 -1.22 7.74 -15.79
C GLU A 18 -1.97 8.98 -16.29
N GLN A 19 -2.28 9.91 -15.39
CA GLN A 19 -2.94 11.16 -15.70
C GLN A 19 -2.01 12.35 -15.44
N GLN A 20 -1.96 13.26 -16.40
CA GLN A 20 -1.07 14.42 -16.34
C GLN A 20 -1.58 15.42 -15.28
N ALA A 21 -0.69 15.83 -14.36
CA ALA A 21 -0.97 16.82 -13.31
C ALA A 21 -1.96 16.39 -12.20
N GLU A 22 -2.08 15.09 -11.90
CA GLU A 22 -2.82 14.68 -10.70
C GLU A 22 -2.02 14.97 -9.41
N PRO A 23 -2.64 15.57 -8.38
CA PRO A 23 -2.07 15.65 -7.04
C PRO A 23 -2.19 14.32 -6.28
N LEU A 24 -2.91 13.33 -6.83
CA LEU A 24 -3.26 12.08 -6.18
C LEU A 24 -2.11 11.08 -6.24
N GLN A 25 -1.91 10.36 -5.13
CA GLN A 25 -0.88 9.34 -4.98
C GLN A 25 -1.51 7.94 -5.08
N ALA A 26 -0.70 6.93 -5.38
CA ALA A 26 -1.17 5.53 -5.49
C ALA A 26 -1.55 4.92 -4.14
N PHE A 27 -1.11 5.54 -3.06
CA PHE A 27 -1.37 5.14 -1.69
C PHE A 27 -1.70 6.40 -0.87
N ASP A 28 -2.28 6.20 0.30
CA ASP A 28 -2.47 7.26 1.28
C ASP A 28 -2.06 6.81 2.70
N ALA A 29 -2.31 7.67 3.68
CA ALA A 29 -1.96 7.40 5.07
C ALA A 29 -2.73 6.22 5.69
N ALA A 30 -3.88 5.84 5.13
CA ALA A 30 -4.64 4.69 5.61
C ALA A 30 -3.94 3.38 5.23
N ASP A 31 -3.35 3.30 4.03
CA ASP A 31 -2.56 2.13 3.61
C ASP A 31 -1.34 1.93 4.51
N GLU A 32 -0.59 3.00 4.78
CA GLU A 32 0.57 2.98 5.70
C GLU A 32 0.15 2.52 7.10
N TYR A 33 -0.96 3.07 7.61
CA TYR A 33 -1.47 2.74 8.94
C TYR A 33 -1.90 1.27 9.03
N LEU A 34 -2.62 0.77 8.02
CA LEU A 34 -3.11 -0.60 7.99
C LEU A 34 -1.96 -1.60 7.93
N LEU A 35 -0.97 -1.37 7.07
CA LEU A 35 0.22 -2.23 6.99
C LEU A 35 1.06 -2.16 8.27
N GLY A 36 1.22 -0.98 8.86
CA GLY A 36 1.84 -0.83 10.17
C GLY A 36 1.11 -1.65 11.25
N HIS A 37 -0.22 -1.58 11.30
CA HIS A 37 -1.02 -2.34 12.24
C HIS A 37 -0.92 -3.85 12.02
N VAL A 38 -1.05 -4.32 10.77
CA VAL A 38 -0.95 -5.75 10.42
C VAL A 38 0.44 -6.30 10.75
N HIS A 39 1.50 -5.52 10.54
CA HIS A 39 2.85 -5.92 10.93
C HIS A 39 2.94 -6.21 12.43
N THR A 40 2.28 -5.41 13.28
CA THR A 40 2.27 -5.67 14.74
C THR A 40 1.50 -6.93 15.13
N GLN A 41 0.60 -7.42 14.29
CA GLN A 41 -0.13 -8.67 14.55
C GLN A 41 0.72 -9.92 14.32
N GLY A 42 1.88 -9.80 13.64
CA GLY A 42 2.83 -10.91 13.47
C GLY A 42 2.28 -12.07 12.66
N LEU A 43 1.52 -11.77 11.59
CA LEU A 43 0.96 -12.79 10.70
C LEU A 43 2.08 -13.70 10.15
N THR A 44 1.80 -15.00 10.10
CA THR A 44 2.73 -15.96 9.50
C THR A 44 2.73 -15.80 7.98
N PRO A 45 3.83 -16.16 7.29
CA PRO A 45 3.87 -16.13 5.83
C PRO A 45 2.78 -16.96 5.14
N ASP A 46 2.28 -18.00 5.81
CA ASP A 46 1.22 -18.89 5.30
C ASP A 46 -0.21 -18.38 5.61
N ALA A 47 -0.33 -17.21 6.22
CA ALA A 47 -1.64 -16.63 6.55
C ALA A 47 -2.44 -16.33 5.27
N ARG A 48 -3.71 -16.75 5.26
CA ARG A 48 -4.63 -16.40 4.18
C ARG A 48 -5.19 -15.01 4.42
N VAL A 49 -4.79 -14.05 3.59
CA VAL A 49 -5.22 -12.66 3.67
C VAL A 49 -6.21 -12.36 2.55
N LEU A 50 -7.29 -11.66 2.87
CA LEU A 50 -8.22 -11.12 1.90
C LEU A 50 -8.07 -9.60 1.88
N VAL A 51 -7.67 -9.06 0.74
CA VAL A 51 -7.59 -7.61 0.50
C VAL A 51 -8.86 -7.19 -0.25
N LEU A 52 -9.49 -6.11 0.21
CA LEU A 52 -10.72 -5.58 -0.38
C LEU A 52 -10.55 -4.11 -0.73
N ASN A 53 -11.02 -3.73 -1.92
CA ASN A 53 -11.01 -2.35 -2.42
C ASN A 53 -9.62 -1.69 -2.48
N ASP A 54 -8.56 -2.48 -2.65
CA ASP A 54 -7.24 -1.94 -2.96
C ASP A 54 -7.25 -1.41 -4.40
N SER A 55 -7.33 -0.08 -4.52
CA SER A 55 -7.60 0.59 -5.79
C SER A 55 -6.38 0.62 -6.70
N PHE A 56 -5.16 0.56 -6.13
CA PHE A 56 -3.91 0.73 -6.87
C PHE A 56 -2.82 -0.29 -6.50
N GLY A 57 -3.13 -1.29 -5.68
CA GLY A 57 -2.19 -2.36 -5.35
C GLY A 57 -1.20 -1.98 -4.25
N ALA A 58 -1.60 -1.14 -3.30
CA ALA A 58 -0.71 -0.69 -2.23
C ALA A 58 -0.59 -1.71 -1.07
N LEU A 59 -1.57 -2.60 -0.90
CA LEU A 59 -1.69 -3.51 0.26
C LEU A 59 -1.18 -4.93 0.00
#